data_AF-A0A815PQ89-F1
#
_entry.id   AF-A0A815PQ89-F1
#
_cell.length_a   1.000
_cell.length_b   1.000
_cell.length_c   1.000
_cell.angle_alpha   90.00
_cell.angle_beta   90.00
_cell.angle_gamma   90.00
#
_symmetry.space_group_name_H-M   'P 1'
#
loop_
_entity.id
_entity.type
_entity.pdbx_description
1 polymer ?
#
loop_
_entity_poly.entity_id
_entity_poly.type
_entity_poly.pdbx_seq_one_letter_code
_entity_poly.pdbx_strand_id
1 'polypeptide(L)'
;MHLDTNMGEQLPLFSCKAHIFQVDPDTRKSWIPLSTNAVNVQIFHDSVKNVYRILSVDGSKVLINTIVTARMSFTKTSQKFCQWVDSRANHVYGLGFSNESDLTR
;
A
#
# COMPACT_ATOMS: atom_id res chain seq x y z
N MET A 1 -3.69 7.11 -15.24
CA MET A 1 -3.49 7.73 -13.92
C MET A 1 -2.02 8.10 -13.84
N HIS A 2 -1.70 9.38 -14.10
CA HIS A 2 -0.31 9.86 -14.12
C HIS A 2 0.24 9.86 -12.69
N LEU A 3 1.40 9.25 -12.45
CA LEU A 3 2.16 9.51 -11.23
C LEU A 3 2.60 10.97 -11.30
N ASP A 4 2.15 11.80 -10.37
CA ASP A 4 2.56 13.21 -10.32
C ASP A 4 4.09 13.25 -10.19
N THR A 5 4.76 13.86 -11.15
CA THR A 5 6.23 13.89 -11.33
C THR A 5 7.00 14.45 -10.12
N ASN A 6 6.34 15.18 -9.22
CA ASN A 6 6.97 15.75 -8.02
C ASN A 6 7.20 14.75 -6.86
N MET A 7 6.59 13.55 -6.88
CA MET A 7 6.83 12.58 -5.81
C MET A 7 8.22 11.93 -5.92
N GLY A 8 8.84 11.91 -7.11
CA GLY A 8 10.16 11.33 -7.33
C GLY A 8 11.30 12.06 -6.61
N GLU A 9 11.10 13.31 -6.23
CA GLU A 9 12.11 14.14 -5.53
C GLU A 9 11.97 14.10 -4.00
N GLN A 10 10.85 13.60 -3.47
CA GLN A 10 10.59 13.54 -2.04
C GLN A 10 11.07 12.20 -1.48
N LEU A 11 11.86 12.25 -0.40
CA LEU A 11 12.23 11.04 0.32
C LEU A 11 11.00 10.45 1.02
N PRO A 12 10.85 9.12 1.04
CA PRO A 12 9.77 8.47 1.78
C PRO A 12 9.95 8.72 3.29
N LEU A 13 8.86 9.01 3.98
CA LEU A 13 8.83 9.12 5.44
C LEU A 13 8.99 7.75 6.11
N PHE A 14 8.52 6.71 5.43
CA PHE A 14 8.65 5.34 5.87
C PHE A 14 8.79 4.42 4.65
N SER A 15 9.57 3.35 4.79
CA SER A 15 9.75 2.33 3.77
C SER A 15 9.86 0.96 4.41
N CYS A 16 9.12 -0.01 3.86
CA CYS A 16 9.25 -1.43 4.22
C CYS A 16 9.18 -2.31 2.96
N LYS A 17 9.45 -3.61 3.13
CA LYS A 17 9.24 -4.62 2.08
C LYS A 17 8.11 -5.56 2.46
N ALA A 18 7.18 -5.80 1.53
CA ALA A 18 6.07 -6.72 1.73
C ALA A 18 5.59 -7.31 0.40
N HIS A 19 4.95 -8.48 0.45
CA HIS A 19 4.12 -8.96 -0.65
C HIS A 19 2.79 -8.23 -0.63
N ILE A 20 2.33 -7.79 -1.80
CA ILE A 20 1.09 -7.02 -1.91
C ILE A 20 -0.03 -7.93 -2.40
N PHE A 21 -1.17 -7.82 -1.73
CA PHE A 21 -2.39 -8.50 -2.09
C PHE A 21 -3.53 -7.48 -2.24
N GLN A 22 -4.52 -7.84 -3.04
CA GLN A 22 -5.79 -7.14 -3.11
C GLN A 22 -6.92 -8.15 -2.93
N VAL A 23 -8.03 -7.76 -2.31
CA VAL A 23 -9.25 -8.56 -2.42
C VAL A 23 -9.74 -8.51 -3.86
N ASP A 24 -10.03 -9.67 -4.43
CA ASP A 24 -10.59 -9.82 -5.77
C ASP A 24 -11.77 -8.83 -5.95
N PRO A 25 -11.67 -7.88 -6.90
CA PRO A 25 -12.67 -6.85 -7.08
C PRO A 25 -14.02 -7.39 -7.57
N ASP A 26 -14.02 -8.54 -8.25
CA ASP A 26 -15.21 -9.17 -8.82
C ASP A 26 -15.92 -10.00 -7.77
N THR A 27 -15.19 -10.86 -7.06
CA THR A 27 -15.80 -11.81 -6.11
C THR A 27 -15.92 -11.28 -4.69
N ARG A 28 -15.07 -10.30 -4.31
CA ARG A 28 -14.92 -9.76 -2.95
C ARG A 28 -14.68 -10.81 -1.85
N LYS A 29 -14.17 -11.99 -2.22
CA LYS A 29 -14.07 -13.16 -1.33
C LYS A 29 -12.66 -13.69 -1.13
N SER A 30 -11.77 -13.44 -2.08
CA SER A 30 -10.41 -14.02 -2.09
C SER A 30 -9.35 -12.93 -2.17
N TRP A 31 -8.16 -13.24 -1.67
CA TRP A 31 -6.97 -12.42 -1.87
C TRP A 31 -6.28 -12.84 -3.17
N ILE A 32 -5.97 -11.86 -4.02
CA ILE A 32 -5.14 -12.04 -5.22
C ILE A 32 -3.78 -11.36 -5.00
N PRO A 33 -2.65 -12.02 -5.36
CA PRO A 33 -1.34 -11.39 -5.27
C PRO A 33 -1.19 -10.34 -6.37
N LEU A 34 -0.70 -9.15 -5.99
CA LEU A 34 -0.32 -8.08 -6.93
C LEU A 34 1.18 -8.07 -7.24
N SER A 35 1.99 -8.70 -6.39
CA SER A 35 3.44 -8.85 -6.57
C SER A 35 3.87 -10.31 -6.41
N THR A 36 4.86 -10.74 -7.23
CA THR A 36 5.46 -12.08 -7.13
C THR A 36 6.49 -12.17 -6.00
N ASN A 37 7.19 -11.06 -5.74
CA ASN A 37 8.20 -10.92 -4.68
C ASN A 37 7.78 -9.83 -3.68
N ALA A 38 8.50 -9.75 -2.57
CA ALA A 38 8.39 -8.62 -1.65
C ALA A 38 8.93 -7.35 -2.33
N VAL A 39 8.08 -6.33 -2.44
CA VAL A 39 8.38 -5.04 -3.08
C VAL A 39 8.42 -3.93 -2.05
N ASN A 40 8.98 -2.78 -2.42
CA ASN A 40 8.97 -1.60 -1.55
C ASN A 40 7.54 -1.07 -1.42
N VAL A 41 7.12 -0.82 -0.18
CA VAL A 41 5.91 -0.09 0.18
C VAL A 41 6.34 1.12 0.99
N GLN A 42 5.94 2.30 0.55
CA GLN A 42 6.48 3.56 1.03
C GLN A 42 5.37 4.54 1.36
N ILE A 43 5.58 5.36 2.39
CA ILE A 43 4.70 6.46 2.75
C ILE A 43 5.38 7.78 2.38
N PHE A 44 4.72 8.59 1.57
CA PHE A 44 5.17 9.92 1.17
C PHE A 44 4.20 10.99 1.66
N HIS A 45 4.69 12.20 1.90
CA HIS A 45 3.86 13.39 2.07
C HIS A 45 3.88 14.21 0.79
N ASP A 46 2.80 14.09 0.01
CA ASP A 46 2.58 14.91 -1.19
C ASP A 46 2.26 16.34 -0.74
N SER A 47 3.28 17.19 -0.70
CA SER A 47 3.19 18.58 -0.24
C SER A 47 2.30 19.47 -1.10
N VAL A 48 2.17 19.15 -2.40
CA VAL A 48 1.33 19.92 -3.34
C VAL A 48 -0.15 19.72 -3.00
N LYS A 49 -0.54 18.47 -2.75
CA LYS A 49 -1.92 18.12 -2.37
C LYS A 49 -2.14 18.17 -0.85
N ASN A 50 -1.06 18.35 -0.09
CA ASN A 50 -0.99 18.26 1.36
C ASN A 50 -1.64 16.99 1.92
N VAL A 51 -1.25 15.83 1.38
CA VAL A 51 -1.77 14.52 1.79
C VAL A 51 -0.65 13.51 1.96
N TYR A 52 -0.88 12.50 2.79
CA TYR A 52 0.00 11.34 2.86
C TYR A 52 -0.47 10.26 1.88
N ARG A 53 0.48 9.56 1.24
CA ARG A 53 0.19 8.51 0.25
C ARG A 53 0.98 7.26 0.58
N ILE A 54 0.33 6.10 0.52
CA ILE A 54 1.01 4.80 0.44
C ILE A 54 1.22 4.52 -1.04
N LEU A 55 2.47 4.30 -1.43
CA LEU A 55 2.88 4.01 -2.79
C LEU A 55 3.66 2.70 -2.84
N SER A 56 3.40 1.92 -3.88
CA SER A 56 4.26 0.82 -4.30
C SER A 56 4.21 0.68 -5.82
N VAL A 57 5.38 0.49 -6.42
CA VAL A 57 5.57 0.36 -7.87
C VAL A 57 6.49 -0.83 -8.12
N ASP A 58 6.13 -1.65 -9.09
CA ASP A 58 6.95 -2.77 -9.57
C ASP A 58 7.26 -2.56 -11.06
N GLY A 59 8.51 -2.21 -11.36
CA GLY A 59 8.90 -1.66 -12.66
C GLY A 59 8.10 -0.39 -12.99
N SER A 60 7.31 -0.43 -14.06
CA SER A 60 6.41 0.66 -14.47
C SER A 60 4.97 0.51 -13.93
N LYS A 61 4.66 -0.60 -13.26
CA LYS A 61 3.30 -0.91 -12.80
C LYS A 61 3.10 -0.36 -11.39
N VAL A 62 2.10 0.51 -11.23
CA VAL A 62 1.65 0.96 -9.91
C VAL A 62 0.84 -0.16 -9.26
N LEU A 63 1.28 -0.62 -8.09
CA LEU A 63 0.61 -1.66 -7.31
C LEU A 63 -0.31 -1.05 -6.24
N ILE A 64 0.18 0.01 -5.56
CA ILE A 64 -0.59 0.75 -4.55
C ILE A 64 -0.43 2.25 -4.82
N ASN A 65 -1.55 2.97 -4.76
CA ASN A 65 -1.56 4.43 -4.77
C ASN A 65 -2.73 4.96 -3.94
N THR A 66 -2.63 4.79 -2.63
CA THR A 66 -3.69 5.12 -1.68
C THR A 66 -3.39 6.46 -1.01
N ILE A 67 -4.37 7.36 -0.95
CA ILE A 67 -4.32 8.54 -0.09
C ILE A 67 -4.72 8.13 1.32
N VAL A 68 -3.84 8.37 2.29
CA VAL A 68 -4.14 8.09 3.70
C VAL A 68 -5.15 9.11 4.20
N THR A 69 -6.24 8.61 4.79
CA THR A 69 -7.29 9.45 5.39
C THR A 69 -7.41 9.16 6.87
N ALA A 70 -7.93 10.11 7.64
CA ALA A 70 -8.13 9.95 9.08
C ALA A 70 -9.09 8.79 9.46
N ARG A 71 -9.95 8.35 8.53
CA ARG A 71 -10.88 7.23 8.74
C ARG A 71 -10.31 5.88 8.29
N MET A 72 -9.12 5.86 7.71
CA MET A 72 -8.47 4.63 7.27
C MET A 72 -8.02 3.82 8.48
N SER A 73 -8.42 2.55 8.54
CA SER A 73 -8.03 1.62 9.59
C SER A 73 -7.11 0.55 9.03
N PHE A 74 -5.94 0.39 9.64
CA PHE A 74 -5.02 -0.72 9.38
C PHE A 74 -5.32 -1.85 10.36
N THR A 75 -5.91 -2.93 9.86
CA THR A 75 -6.31 -4.07 10.67
C THR A 75 -5.29 -5.19 10.50
N LYS A 76 -4.66 -5.60 11.60
CA LYS A 76 -3.82 -6.81 11.65
C LYS A 76 -4.73 -8.02 11.72
N THR A 77 -4.60 -8.93 10.76
CA THR A 77 -5.40 -10.17 10.72
C THR A 77 -4.58 -11.42 11.01
N SER A 78 -3.25 -11.29 11.03
CA SER A 78 -2.32 -12.29 11.56
C SER A 78 -1.02 -11.62 12.03
N GLN A 79 -0.08 -12.42 12.56
CA GLN A 79 1.25 -11.95 13.00
C GLN A 79 2.05 -11.25 11.89
N LYS A 80 1.78 -11.56 10.62
CA LYS A 80 2.56 -11.06 9.47
C LYS A 80 1.70 -10.48 8.36
N PHE A 81 0.43 -10.19 8.65
CA PHE A 81 -0.49 -9.66 7.65
C PHE A 81 -1.36 -8.55 8.22
N CYS A 82 -1.44 -7.43 7.50
CA CYS A 82 -2.43 -6.39 7.73
C CYS A 82 -3.15 -6.02 6.44
N GLN A 83 -4.28 -5.36 6.61
CA GLN A 83 -5.11 -4.86 5.52
C GLN A 83 -5.69 -3.49 5.83
N TRP A 84 -6.10 -2.77 4.78
CA TRP A 84 -6.93 -1.58 4.88
C TRP A 84 -7.88 -1.50 3.68
N VAL A 85 -8.91 -0.69 3.84
CA VAL A 85 -9.85 -0.36 2.76
C VAL A 85 -9.47 1.01 2.19
N ASP A 86 -9.19 1.06 0.89
CA ASP A 86 -9.14 2.30 0.12
C ASP A 86 -10.53 2.54 -0.48
N SER A 87 -11.35 3.31 0.23
CA SER A 87 -12.74 3.59 -0.17
C SER A 87 -12.83 4.41 -1.45
N ARG A 88 -11.81 5.21 -1.77
CA ARG A 88 -11.77 6.01 -3.00
C ARG A 88 -11.52 5.16 -4.23
N ALA A 89 -10.60 4.19 -4.11
CA ALA A 89 -10.32 3.24 -5.18
C ALA A 89 -11.29 2.04 -5.17
N ASN A 90 -12.14 1.90 -4.14
CA ASN A 90 -12.97 0.72 -3.88
C ASN A 90 -12.12 -0.58 -3.89
N HIS A 91 -10.95 -0.50 -3.27
CA HIS A 91 -10.03 -1.64 -3.12
C HIS A 91 -9.84 -1.97 -1.64
N VAL A 92 -9.59 -3.25 -1.37
CA VAL A 92 -9.07 -3.70 -0.07
C VAL A 92 -7.69 -4.25 -0.32
N TYR A 93 -6.68 -3.60 0.26
CA TYR A 93 -5.28 -3.99 0.11
C TYR A 93 -4.81 -4.77 1.33
N GLY A 94 -3.86 -5.66 1.11
CA GLY A 94 -3.22 -6.47 2.14
C GLY A 94 -1.72 -6.51 1.94
N LEU A 95 -0.97 -6.52 3.05
CA LEU A 95 0.49 -6.63 3.05
C LEU A 95 0.91 -7.86 3.85
N GLY A 96 1.63 -8.76 3.19
CA GLY A 96 2.27 -9.92 3.80
C GLY A 96 3.76 -9.67 4.04
N PHE A 97 4.16 -9.63 5.31
CA PHE A 97 5.53 -9.36 5.74
C PHE A 97 6.32 -10.65 5.96
N SER A 98 7.64 -10.57 5.81
CA SER A 98 8.53 -11.71 6.11
C SER A 98 8.52 -12.03 7.62
N ASN A 99 8.50 -10.99 8.45
CA ASN A 99 8.69 -11.06 9.90
C ASN A 99 7.58 -10.27 10.63
N GLU A 100 7.23 -10.68 11.85
CA GLU A 100 6.24 -9.96 12.69
C GLU A 100 6.71 -8.54 13.05
N SER A 101 8.02 -8.38 13.30
CA SER A 101 8.62 -7.08 13.60
C SER A 101 8.40 -6.05 12.50
N ASP A 102 8.31 -6.48 11.23
CA ASP A 102 8.09 -5.55 10.12
C ASP A 102 6.65 -5.06 10.05
N LEU A 103 5.70 -5.80 10.64
CA LEU A 103 4.30 -5.40 10.76
C LEU A 103 4.05 -4.46 11.95
N THR A 104 4.91 -4.48 12.97
CA THR A 104 4.72 -3.71 14.21
C THR A 104 5.48 -2.39 14.25
N ARG A 105 6.38 -2.15 13.28
CA ARG A 105 7.06 -0.87 13.06
C ARG A 105 6.11 0.21 12.54
#